data_AF-A0A8S0VPP2-F1
#
_entry.id   AF-A0A8S0VPP2-F1
#
_cell.length_a   1.000
_cell.length_b   1.000
_cell.length_c   1.000
_cell.angle_alpha   90.00
_cell.angle_beta   90.00
_cell.angle_gamma   90.00
#
_symmetry.space_group_name_H-M   'P 1'
#
loop_
_entity.id
_entity.type
_entity.pdbx_description
1 polymer ?
#
loop_
_entity_poly.entity_id
_entity_poly.type
_entity_poly.pdbx_seq_one_letter_code
_entity_poly.pdbx_strand_id
1 'polypeptide(L)'
;MSQSNRFLCTNGVVSPSPDTPPVTTLLEAHPGAYTTTRTHNNGSELLFWGRHLTRLSNSTKILLTTRPKLLFENPDKNGAPFLGFLTRSVKWDSVIEALVNDSIRKLFPTALKERKCKEELAITALVSGNLEKLSNSGGEFDEESISEFLDVYLHIAGYDPPLYGIRGNGAHLAVVGPGRDVANAKYSDWVRLRKSLEKLRPPSITELLLSNDGDRILEGCLTNFFVICLKDNNEDNNFAEKKGLQTFRSVEIQTAPVADGILPGVIRQVITQICLQIGIPLREVAPSWSQRELWVEAFITTLGCYSMLIQSKFRTHGNQWNQKHGRR
;
A
#
# COMPACT_ATOMS: atom_id res chain seq x y z
N MET A 1 -0.20 -4.01 27.56
CA MET A 1 0.05 -4.28 26.13
C MET A 1 1.15 -5.33 26.06
N SER A 2 0.82 -6.57 25.67
CA SER A 2 1.85 -7.60 25.46
C SER A 2 2.76 -7.11 24.34
N GLN A 3 4.05 -6.88 24.60
CA GLN A 3 5.01 -6.67 23.53
C GLN A 3 4.93 -7.90 22.61
N SER A 4 4.42 -7.71 21.39
CA SER A 4 4.49 -8.75 20.37
C SER A 4 5.97 -8.97 20.05
N ASN A 5 6.36 -10.24 19.89
CA ASN A 5 7.72 -10.58 19.50
C ASN A 5 8.02 -9.94 18.14
N ARG A 6 9.15 -9.25 18.05
CA ARG A 6 9.58 -8.51 16.87
C ARG A 6 10.98 -8.96 16.50
N PHE A 7 11.20 -9.11 15.21
CA PHE A 7 12.46 -9.60 14.65
C PHE A 7 12.89 -8.69 13.51
N LEU A 8 14.19 -8.44 13.43
CA LEU A 8 14.79 -7.67 12.34
C LEU A 8 15.96 -8.47 11.76
N CYS A 9 16.04 -8.49 10.44
CA CYS A 9 17.18 -8.97 9.68
C CYS A 9 17.62 -7.87 8.73
N THR A 10 18.90 -7.51 8.76
CA THR A 10 19.48 -6.49 7.88
C THR A 10 20.56 -7.15 7.04
N ASN A 11 20.43 -7.10 5.71
CA ASN A 11 21.35 -7.72 4.75
C ASN A 11 21.63 -9.20 5.06
N GLY A 12 20.59 -9.94 5.47
CA GLY A 12 20.73 -11.34 5.85
C GLY A 12 21.36 -11.59 7.23
N VAL A 13 21.58 -10.57 8.06
CA VAL A 13 22.06 -10.70 9.44
C VAL A 13 20.93 -10.44 10.42
N VAL A 14 20.63 -11.43 11.27
CA VAL A 14 19.55 -11.35 12.27
C VAL A 14 20.01 -10.50 13.47
N SER A 15 19.24 -9.47 13.79
CA SER A 15 19.46 -8.62 14.95
C SER A 15 18.92 -9.27 16.24
N PRO A 16 19.48 -8.94 17.41
CA PRO A 16 18.94 -9.39 18.70
C PRO A 16 17.47 -8.93 18.89
N SER A 17 16.62 -9.84 19.37
CA SER A 17 15.19 -9.61 19.61
C SER A 17 14.84 -8.41 20.53
N PRO A 18 15.50 -8.18 21.70
CA PRO A 18 15.03 -7.18 22.67
C PRO A 18 15.09 -5.73 22.17
N ASP A 19 15.96 -5.44 21.19
CA ASP A 19 16.18 -4.09 20.66
C ASP A 19 15.44 -3.82 19.34
N THR A 20 14.62 -4.76 18.87
CA THR A 20 13.95 -4.60 17.57
C THR A 20 12.87 -3.49 17.63
N PRO A 21 13.01 -2.42 16.83
CA PRO A 21 12.06 -1.31 16.85
C PRO A 21 10.69 -1.70 16.24
N PRO A 22 9.62 -0.93 16.50
CA PRO A 22 8.39 -1.04 15.73
C PRO A 22 8.64 -0.82 14.24
N VAL A 23 7.83 -1.44 13.37
CA VAL A 23 7.96 -1.28 11.91
C VAL A 23 7.85 0.19 11.48
N THR A 24 7.03 0.99 12.15
CA THR A 24 6.90 2.42 11.88
C THR A 24 8.20 3.15 12.13
N THR A 25 8.90 2.85 13.22
CA THR A 25 10.20 3.45 13.54
C THR A 25 11.26 3.02 12.53
N LEU A 26 11.27 1.75 12.09
CA LEU A 26 12.17 1.27 11.04
C LEU A 26 11.97 2.04 9.73
N LEU A 27 10.73 2.15 9.27
CA LEU A 27 10.37 2.86 8.02
C LEU A 27 10.62 4.38 8.13
N GLU A 28 10.51 4.95 9.34
CA GLU A 28 10.83 6.36 9.55
C GLU A 28 12.32 6.63 9.55
N ALA A 29 13.14 5.68 10.00
CA ALA A 29 14.57 5.83 10.10
C ALA A 29 15.29 5.68 8.75
N HIS A 30 14.77 4.83 7.86
CA HIS A 30 15.46 4.47 6.62
C HIS A 30 14.59 4.86 5.39
N PRO A 31 15.11 5.65 4.44
CA PRO A 31 14.47 5.87 3.14
C PRO A 31 14.44 4.56 2.35
N GLY A 32 13.55 4.46 1.37
CA GLY A 32 13.48 3.28 0.53
C GLY A 32 12.08 2.87 0.09
N ALA A 33 12.04 1.86 -0.77
CA ALA A 33 10.83 1.20 -1.19
C ALA A 33 10.50 0.06 -0.22
N TYR A 34 9.24 -0.12 0.15
CA TYR A 34 8.85 -1.20 1.06
C TYR A 34 7.59 -1.93 0.64
N THR A 35 7.45 -3.16 1.10
CA THR A 35 6.23 -3.96 0.99
C THR A 35 5.96 -4.64 2.31
N THR A 36 4.68 -4.79 2.64
CA THR A 36 4.25 -5.56 3.81
C THR A 36 3.30 -6.65 3.32
N THR A 37 3.54 -7.88 3.74
CA THR A 37 2.62 -9.02 3.67
C THR A 37 2.37 -9.59 5.07
N ARG A 38 1.50 -10.61 5.16
CA ARG A 38 1.25 -11.36 6.38
C ARG A 38 1.20 -12.85 6.09
N THR A 39 1.36 -13.65 7.14
CA THR A 39 1.00 -15.05 7.06
C THR A 39 -0.52 -15.25 7.11
N HIS A 40 -0.94 -16.41 6.65
CA HIS A 40 -2.24 -16.99 6.92
C HIS A 40 -2.10 -18.49 7.15
N ASN A 41 -3.22 -19.16 7.42
CA ASN A 41 -3.26 -20.60 7.66
C ASN A 41 -2.36 -21.00 8.85
N ASN A 42 -2.42 -20.24 9.94
CA ASN A 42 -1.63 -20.45 11.16
C ASN A 42 -0.12 -20.34 10.89
N GLY A 43 0.32 -19.30 10.17
CA GLY A 43 1.73 -19.05 9.92
C GLY A 43 2.38 -19.87 8.80
N SER A 44 1.65 -20.77 8.13
CA SER A 44 2.23 -21.70 7.15
C SER A 44 2.45 -21.10 5.77
N GLU A 45 1.68 -20.06 5.41
CA GLU A 45 1.67 -19.50 4.06
C GLU A 45 1.79 -17.97 4.08
N LEU A 46 2.54 -17.41 3.13
CA LEU A 46 2.65 -15.95 2.93
C LEU A 46 1.62 -15.47 1.91
N LEU A 47 0.78 -14.52 2.30
CA LEU A 47 -0.30 -14.04 1.46
C LEU A 47 0.23 -13.26 0.24
N PHE A 48 -0.04 -13.77 -0.97
CA PHE A 48 0.33 -13.13 -2.26
C PHE A 48 1.81 -12.72 -2.39
N TRP A 49 2.74 -13.47 -1.79
CA TRP A 49 4.15 -13.07 -1.66
C TRP A 49 4.81 -12.60 -2.95
N GLY A 50 4.66 -13.35 -4.05
CA GLY A 50 5.23 -12.98 -5.35
C GLY A 50 4.74 -11.61 -5.84
N ARG A 51 3.46 -11.27 -5.66
CA ARG A 51 2.93 -9.94 -6.03
C ARG A 51 3.50 -8.82 -5.17
N HIS A 52 3.74 -9.11 -3.89
CA HIS A 52 4.38 -8.18 -2.97
C HIS A 52 5.83 -7.89 -3.35
N LEU A 53 6.58 -8.89 -3.80
CA LEU A 53 7.94 -8.75 -4.31
C LEU A 53 7.99 -8.00 -5.64
N THR A 54 7.14 -8.34 -6.61
CA THR A 54 7.04 -7.57 -7.86
C THR A 54 6.74 -6.09 -7.59
N ARG A 55 5.83 -5.79 -6.65
CA ARG A 55 5.54 -4.41 -6.26
C ARG A 55 6.73 -3.72 -5.59
N LEU A 56 7.48 -4.44 -4.75
CA LEU A 56 8.70 -3.90 -4.13
C LEU A 56 9.70 -3.52 -5.22
N SER A 57 9.98 -4.43 -6.15
CA SER A 57 10.89 -4.18 -7.28
C SER A 57 10.44 -3.01 -8.15
N ASN A 58 9.15 -2.93 -8.48
CA ASN A 58 8.59 -1.80 -9.21
C ASN A 58 8.71 -0.48 -8.44
N SER A 59 8.46 -0.50 -7.12
CA SER A 59 8.62 0.69 -6.28
C SER A 59 10.08 1.14 -6.26
N THR A 60 11.04 0.23 -6.07
CA THR A 60 12.48 0.53 -6.10
C THR A 60 12.89 1.15 -7.43
N LYS A 61 12.48 0.55 -8.56
CA LYS A 61 12.73 1.08 -9.91
C LYS A 61 12.16 2.49 -10.06
N ILE A 62 10.90 2.71 -9.70
CA ILE A 62 10.25 4.03 -9.81
C ILE A 62 10.97 5.07 -8.96
N LEU A 63 11.35 4.74 -7.72
CA LEU A 63 12.07 5.70 -6.87
C LEU A 63 13.43 6.03 -7.46
N LEU A 64 14.18 5.02 -7.92
CA LEU A 64 15.47 5.21 -8.57
C LEU A 64 15.38 6.09 -9.82
N THR A 65 14.28 5.98 -10.59
CA THR A 65 14.11 6.75 -11.83
C THR A 65 13.57 8.16 -11.61
N THR A 66 12.60 8.31 -10.72
CA THR A 66 11.82 9.56 -10.60
C THR A 66 12.22 10.42 -9.40
N ARG A 67 12.64 9.81 -8.29
CA ARG A 67 12.97 10.49 -7.03
C ARG A 67 14.06 9.73 -6.26
N PRO A 68 15.32 9.68 -6.74
CA PRO A 68 16.39 8.93 -6.06
C PRO A 68 16.54 9.30 -4.58
N LYS A 69 16.28 10.57 -4.22
CA LYS A 69 16.31 11.06 -2.83
C LYS A 69 15.40 10.27 -1.85
N LEU A 70 14.38 9.58 -2.36
CA LEU A 70 13.47 8.76 -1.55
C LEU A 70 13.95 7.31 -1.40
N LEU A 71 15.00 6.91 -2.12
CA LEU A 71 15.62 5.59 -2.06
C LEU A 71 16.92 5.58 -1.25
N PHE A 72 17.69 6.67 -1.26
CA PHE A 72 19.03 6.74 -0.66
C PHE A 72 19.08 7.56 0.62
N GLU A 73 19.90 7.12 1.57
CA GLU A 73 20.28 7.92 2.74
C GLU A 73 21.24 9.04 2.33
N ASN A 74 20.93 10.30 2.68
CA ASN A 74 21.77 11.47 2.45
C ASN A 74 22.15 11.74 0.97
N PRO A 75 21.20 12.17 0.13
CA PRO A 75 21.40 12.32 -1.32
C PRO A 75 22.22 13.57 -1.74
N ASP A 76 22.76 14.34 -0.81
CA ASP A 76 23.42 15.63 -1.09
C ASP A 76 24.78 15.51 -1.79
N LYS A 77 25.19 14.31 -2.20
CA LYS A 77 26.41 14.07 -2.96
C LYS A 77 26.07 13.53 -4.35
N ASN A 78 26.07 14.44 -5.33
CA ASN A 78 26.08 14.20 -6.78
C ASN A 78 25.00 13.25 -7.34
N GLY A 79 23.95 13.82 -7.95
CA GLY A 79 22.86 13.08 -8.61
C GLY A 79 23.20 12.36 -9.92
N ALA A 80 24.47 12.23 -10.28
CA ALA A 80 24.93 11.63 -11.53
C ALA A 80 24.98 10.07 -11.59
N PRO A 81 25.24 9.31 -10.50
CA PRO A 81 25.44 7.86 -10.62
C PRO A 81 24.14 7.08 -10.89
N PHE A 82 22.96 7.68 -10.65
CA PHE A 82 21.67 6.98 -10.82
C PHE A 82 21.28 6.77 -12.29
N LEU A 83 21.71 7.65 -13.20
CA LEU A 83 21.37 7.57 -14.63
C LEU A 83 21.97 6.33 -15.30
N GLY A 84 23.10 5.81 -14.78
CA GLY A 84 23.73 4.58 -15.28
C GLY A 84 22.88 3.32 -15.06
N PHE A 85 22.05 3.28 -14.02
CA PHE A 85 21.13 2.16 -13.77
C PHE A 85 19.95 2.12 -14.74
N LEU A 86 19.58 3.25 -15.32
CA LEU A 86 18.40 3.39 -16.18
C LEU A 86 18.62 2.82 -17.57
N THR A 87 19.88 2.72 -18.01
CA THR A 87 20.23 2.39 -19.39
C THR A 87 20.49 0.90 -19.61
N ARG A 88 20.46 0.05 -18.57
CA ARG A 88 20.77 -1.38 -18.66
C ARG A 88 19.54 -2.28 -18.46
N SER A 89 19.47 -3.32 -19.28
CA SER A 89 18.46 -4.40 -19.22
C SER A 89 18.75 -5.34 -18.03
N VAL A 90 18.59 -4.85 -16.79
CA VAL A 90 18.84 -5.66 -15.58
C VAL A 90 17.55 -6.28 -15.04
N LYS A 91 17.63 -7.53 -14.57
CA LYS A 91 16.52 -8.26 -13.94
C LYS A 91 16.34 -7.86 -12.47
N TRP A 92 15.97 -6.61 -12.24
CA TRP A 92 15.68 -6.06 -10.90
C TRP A 92 14.76 -6.94 -10.06
N ASP A 93 13.76 -7.55 -10.70
CA ASP A 93 12.78 -8.39 -10.03
C ASP A 93 13.46 -9.61 -9.41
N SER A 94 14.38 -10.27 -10.15
CA SER A 94 15.15 -11.42 -9.67
C SER A 94 16.14 -11.06 -8.57
N VAL A 95 16.84 -9.92 -8.68
CA VAL A 95 17.82 -9.48 -7.67
C VAL A 95 17.13 -9.18 -6.33
N ILE A 96 16.07 -8.36 -6.36
CA ILE A 96 15.33 -8.00 -5.13
C ILE A 96 14.66 -9.23 -4.53
N GLU A 97 14.07 -10.10 -5.35
CA GLU A 97 13.49 -11.37 -4.90
C GLU A 97 14.53 -12.24 -4.19
N ALA A 98 15.73 -12.40 -4.76
CA ALA A 98 16.80 -13.20 -4.17
C ALA A 98 17.23 -12.66 -2.80
N LEU A 99 17.48 -11.36 -2.69
CA LEU A 99 17.92 -10.70 -1.44
C LEU A 99 16.87 -10.80 -0.32
N VAL A 100 15.61 -10.52 -0.64
CA VAL A 100 14.53 -10.56 0.35
C VAL A 100 14.23 -12.00 0.77
N ASN A 101 14.19 -12.94 -0.18
CA ASN A 101 13.98 -14.35 0.14
C ASN A 101 15.13 -14.92 0.98
N ASP A 102 16.37 -14.47 0.79
CA ASP A 102 17.48 -14.83 1.65
C ASP A 102 17.27 -14.38 3.10
N SER A 103 16.85 -13.13 3.28
CA SER A 103 16.51 -12.60 4.60
C SER A 103 15.36 -13.38 5.25
N ILE A 104 14.35 -13.79 4.47
CA ILE A 104 13.23 -14.60 4.96
C ILE A 104 13.71 -15.98 5.40
N ARG A 105 14.52 -16.68 4.60
CA ARG A 105 15.04 -18.01 4.95
C ARG A 105 15.78 -18.01 6.29
N LYS A 106 16.47 -16.91 6.61
CA LYS A 106 17.25 -16.75 7.85
C LYS A 106 16.39 -16.35 9.05
N LEU A 107 15.44 -15.42 8.88
CA LEU A 107 14.67 -14.85 10.00
C LEU A 107 13.38 -15.62 10.32
N PHE A 108 12.71 -16.14 9.30
CA PHE A 108 11.37 -16.72 9.41
C PHE A 108 11.28 -17.95 10.33
N PRO A 109 12.26 -18.89 10.33
CA PRO A 109 12.24 -20.02 11.26
C PRO A 109 12.24 -19.60 12.73
N THR A 110 13.04 -18.58 13.07
CA THR A 110 13.10 -18.02 14.44
C THR A 110 11.77 -17.38 14.82
N ALA A 111 11.21 -16.56 13.94
CA ALA A 111 9.91 -15.92 14.19
C ALA A 111 8.78 -16.95 14.36
N LEU A 112 8.76 -18.02 13.57
CA LEU A 112 7.78 -19.10 13.70
C LEU A 112 7.91 -19.91 14.99
N LYS A 113 9.13 -20.06 15.51
CA LYS A 113 9.38 -20.77 16.77
C LYS A 113 8.92 -19.96 17.98
N GLU A 114 9.09 -18.64 17.93
CA GLU A 114 8.82 -17.74 19.04
C GLU A 114 7.42 -17.11 19.04
N ARG A 115 6.64 -17.26 17.97
CA ARG A 115 5.26 -16.77 17.92
C ARG A 115 4.33 -17.52 18.87
N LYS A 116 3.24 -16.87 19.27
CA LYS A 116 2.17 -17.52 20.03
C LYS A 116 1.41 -18.51 19.14
N CYS A 117 0.82 -19.53 19.75
CA CYS A 117 0.00 -20.50 19.03
C CYS A 117 -1.14 -19.79 18.28
N LYS A 118 -1.31 -20.07 16.99
CA LYS A 118 -2.31 -19.44 16.10
C LYS A 118 -2.12 -17.95 15.81
N GLU A 119 -1.05 -17.33 16.30
CA GLU A 119 -0.69 -15.95 15.94
C GLU A 119 -0.19 -15.92 14.49
N GLU A 120 -0.75 -15.03 13.69
CA GLU A 120 -0.22 -14.73 12.35
C GLU A 120 0.92 -13.72 12.48
N LEU A 121 1.77 -13.61 11.45
CA LEU A 121 2.90 -12.70 11.42
C LEU A 121 2.70 -11.67 10.32
N ALA A 122 3.06 -10.41 10.58
CA ALA A 122 3.25 -9.40 9.55
C ALA A 122 4.73 -9.37 9.16
N ILE A 123 5.01 -9.41 7.85
CA ILE A 123 6.35 -9.39 7.27
C ILE A 123 6.48 -8.11 6.45
N THR A 124 7.39 -7.23 6.82
CA THR A 124 7.73 -6.02 6.07
C THR A 124 9.14 -6.11 5.54
N ALA A 125 9.30 -6.01 4.22
CA ALA A 125 10.59 -5.86 3.57
C ALA A 125 10.74 -4.42 3.08
N LEU A 126 11.86 -3.79 3.43
CA LEU A 126 12.30 -2.48 2.97
C LEU A 126 13.61 -2.64 2.20
N VAL A 127 13.70 -1.99 1.04
CA VAL A 127 14.89 -1.90 0.20
C VAL A 127 15.31 -0.43 0.13
N SER A 128 16.51 -0.16 0.62
CA SER A 128 17.16 1.15 0.61
C SER A 128 18.40 1.10 -0.28
N GLY A 129 18.82 2.25 -0.80
CA GLY A 129 20.06 2.41 -1.53
C GLY A 129 21.17 2.95 -0.65
N ASN A 130 22.37 2.37 -0.78
CA ASN A 130 23.58 2.77 -0.06
C ASN A 130 24.56 3.48 -0.99
N LEU A 131 24.72 4.79 -0.82
CA LEU A 131 25.57 5.61 -1.68
C LEU A 131 27.06 5.31 -1.53
N GLU A 132 27.50 4.94 -0.33
CA GLU A 132 28.91 4.63 -0.07
C GLU A 132 29.32 3.38 -0.83
N LYS A 133 28.52 2.32 -0.75
CA LYS A 133 28.73 1.08 -1.51
C LYS A 133 28.65 1.32 -3.01
N LEU A 134 27.74 2.18 -3.45
CA LEU A 134 27.60 2.56 -4.86
C LEU A 134 28.85 3.29 -5.41
N SER A 135 29.50 4.13 -4.60
CA SER A 135 30.71 4.85 -5.05
C SER A 135 31.95 3.95 -5.17
N ASN A 136 31.93 2.77 -4.54
CA ASN A 136 33.06 1.84 -4.53
C ASN A 136 33.01 0.80 -5.66
N SER A 137 31.86 0.63 -6.33
CA SER A 137 31.74 -0.28 -7.48
C SER A 137 32.39 0.35 -8.71
N GLY A 138 33.44 -0.30 -9.24
CA GLY A 138 34.36 0.19 -10.27
C GLY A 138 33.79 0.32 -11.68
N GLY A 139 32.64 0.98 -11.87
CA GLY A 139 32.12 1.42 -13.16
C GLY A 139 31.43 0.35 -14.02
N GLU A 140 31.68 -0.93 -13.81
CA GLU A 140 30.89 -2.03 -14.38
C GLU A 140 29.76 -2.43 -13.42
N PHE A 141 28.51 -2.24 -13.83
CA PHE A 141 27.31 -2.50 -13.01
C PHE A 141 26.48 -3.67 -13.54
N ASP A 142 26.67 -4.86 -12.98
CA ASP A 142 25.91 -6.09 -13.26
C ASP A 142 24.92 -6.43 -12.11
N GLU A 143 24.31 -7.62 -12.12
CA GLU A 143 23.38 -8.04 -11.05
C GLU A 143 24.05 -8.09 -9.67
N GLU A 144 25.33 -8.48 -9.62
CA GLU A 144 26.14 -8.54 -8.40
C GLU A 144 26.36 -7.12 -7.85
N SER A 145 26.70 -6.17 -8.72
CA SER A 145 26.82 -4.75 -8.37
C SER A 145 25.53 -4.16 -7.79
N ILE A 146 24.34 -4.58 -8.28
CA ILE A 146 23.07 -4.13 -7.71
C ILE A 146 22.86 -4.68 -6.31
N SER A 147 23.18 -5.95 -6.09
CA SER A 147 23.06 -6.56 -4.77
C SER A 147 23.97 -5.90 -3.74
N GLU A 148 25.10 -5.35 -4.16
CA GLU A 148 26.06 -4.70 -3.27
C GLU A 148 25.56 -3.37 -2.73
N PHE A 149 24.97 -2.49 -3.56
CA PHE A 149 24.53 -1.17 -3.09
C PHE A 149 23.15 -1.15 -2.46
N LEU A 150 22.35 -2.21 -2.57
CA LEU A 150 21.05 -2.28 -1.91
C LEU A 150 21.17 -2.79 -0.49
N ASP A 151 20.62 -2.04 0.46
CA ASP A 151 20.39 -2.52 1.82
C ASP A 151 18.96 -3.07 1.95
N VAL A 152 18.84 -4.27 2.50
CA VAL A 152 17.55 -4.96 2.72
C VAL A 152 17.29 -5.11 4.22
N TYR A 153 16.14 -4.62 4.64
CA TYR A 153 15.64 -4.75 6.00
C TYR A 153 14.38 -5.60 5.97
N LEU A 154 14.39 -6.72 6.69
CA LEU A 154 13.24 -7.59 6.88
C LEU A 154 12.79 -7.53 8.33
N HIS A 155 11.58 -7.00 8.54
CA HIS A 155 10.93 -6.90 9.84
C HIS A 155 9.79 -7.91 9.93
N ILE A 156 9.74 -8.67 11.04
CA ILE A 156 8.65 -9.59 11.34
C ILE A 156 8.08 -9.24 12.71
N ALA A 157 6.76 -9.16 12.81
CA ALA A 157 6.06 -8.97 14.07
C ALA A 157 4.80 -9.83 14.12
N GLY A 158 4.33 -10.16 15.34
CA GLY A 158 3.01 -10.74 15.50
C GLY A 158 1.91 -9.83 14.95
N TYR A 159 0.90 -10.45 14.36
CA TYR A 159 -0.17 -9.81 13.64
C TYR A 159 -1.50 -10.46 13.99
N ASP A 160 -2.39 -9.66 14.57
CA ASP A 160 -3.75 -10.04 14.83
C ASP A 160 -4.64 -9.52 13.70
N PRO A 161 -5.19 -10.38 12.82
CA PRO A 161 -6.11 -9.94 11.79
C PRO A 161 -7.36 -9.31 12.42
N PRO A 162 -7.80 -8.13 11.96
CA PRO A 162 -9.02 -7.55 12.47
C PRO A 162 -10.22 -8.44 12.15
N LEU A 163 -11.16 -8.52 13.08
CA LEU A 163 -12.39 -9.28 12.92
C LEU A 163 -13.35 -8.51 12.00
N TYR A 164 -13.74 -9.13 10.88
CA TYR A 164 -14.65 -8.55 9.89
C TYR A 164 -16.10 -9.01 10.09
N GLY A 165 -17.05 -8.29 9.50
CA GLY A 165 -18.46 -8.70 9.45
C GLY A 165 -19.24 -8.48 10.75
N ILE A 166 -18.61 -7.91 11.79
CA ILE A 166 -19.30 -7.54 13.03
C ILE A 166 -20.10 -6.25 12.77
N ARG A 167 -21.42 -6.31 12.98
CA ARG A 167 -22.33 -5.18 12.81
C ARG A 167 -21.84 -4.00 13.67
N GLY A 168 -21.50 -2.89 13.02
CA GLY A 168 -21.00 -1.68 13.69
C GLY A 168 -19.50 -1.40 13.51
N ASN A 169 -18.71 -2.36 13.03
CA ASN A 169 -17.26 -2.24 12.79
C ASN A 169 -16.88 -1.82 11.36
N GLY A 170 -17.81 -1.23 10.61
CA GLY A 170 -17.49 -0.63 9.32
C GLY A 170 -16.50 0.51 9.51
N ALA A 171 -15.62 0.73 8.53
CA ALA A 171 -14.74 1.88 8.53
C ALA A 171 -15.56 3.19 8.57
N HIS A 172 -14.94 4.24 9.09
CA HIS A 172 -15.47 5.60 9.06
C HIS A 172 -14.46 6.46 8.34
N LEU A 173 -14.91 7.11 7.27
CA LEU A 173 -14.04 7.81 6.34
C LEU A 173 -14.21 9.32 6.45
N ALA A 174 -13.10 10.04 6.31
CA ALA A 174 -13.11 11.48 6.06
C ALA A 174 -12.14 11.83 4.93
N VAL A 175 -12.52 12.76 4.07
CA VAL A 175 -11.67 13.25 2.98
C VAL A 175 -10.70 14.29 3.51
N VAL A 176 -9.41 14.15 3.20
CA VAL A 176 -8.34 15.04 3.63
C VAL A 176 -7.17 15.05 2.66
N GLY A 177 -6.68 16.26 2.35
CA GLY A 177 -5.41 16.47 1.67
C GLY A 177 -5.32 15.91 0.24
N PRO A 178 -4.28 16.34 -0.50
CA PRO A 178 -4.06 15.90 -1.85
C PRO A 178 -3.55 14.45 -1.91
N GLY A 179 -3.56 13.90 -3.13
CA GLY A 179 -2.90 12.64 -3.46
C GLY A 179 -1.40 12.66 -3.16
N ARG A 180 -0.80 11.47 -3.15
CA ARG A 180 0.60 11.28 -2.80
C ARG A 180 1.49 11.62 -3.98
N ASP A 181 2.66 12.17 -3.67
CA ASP A 181 3.72 12.28 -4.65
C ASP A 181 4.34 10.89 -4.94
N VAL A 182 4.72 10.62 -6.19
CA VAL A 182 5.17 9.30 -6.67
C VAL A 182 4.26 8.16 -6.17
N ALA A 183 2.94 8.34 -6.27
CA ALA A 183 1.96 7.44 -5.68
C ALA A 183 2.08 5.98 -6.16
N ASN A 184 2.59 5.77 -7.39
CA ASN A 184 2.80 4.45 -7.97
C ASN A 184 3.86 3.61 -7.24
N ALA A 185 4.70 4.24 -6.40
CA ALA A 185 5.67 3.56 -5.56
C ALA A 185 5.19 3.50 -4.10
N LYS A 186 5.50 2.40 -3.41
CA LYS A 186 5.33 2.28 -1.95
C LYS A 186 6.66 2.60 -1.27
N TYR A 187 6.78 3.80 -0.72
CA TYR A 187 8.03 4.31 -0.16
C TYR A 187 7.89 4.77 1.29
N SER A 188 8.97 4.63 2.05
CA SER A 188 8.96 4.77 3.51
C SER A 188 8.72 6.19 4.00
N ASP A 189 9.15 7.23 3.25
CA ASP A 189 8.88 8.64 3.57
C ASP A 189 7.40 8.96 3.72
N TRP A 190 6.51 8.22 3.07
CA TRP A 190 5.06 8.38 3.25
C TRP A 190 4.63 8.17 4.71
N VAL A 191 5.39 7.40 5.50
CA VAL A 191 5.19 7.25 6.96
C VAL A 191 5.39 8.56 7.69
N ARG A 192 6.37 9.37 7.30
CA ARG A 192 6.60 10.69 7.87
C ARG A 192 5.58 11.70 7.34
N LEU A 193 5.37 11.72 6.03
CA LEU A 193 4.52 12.71 5.35
C LEU A 193 3.06 12.63 5.79
N ARG A 194 2.50 11.43 5.95
CA ARG A 194 1.08 11.31 6.33
C ARG A 194 0.78 11.72 7.78
N LYS A 195 1.78 11.84 8.66
CA LYS A 195 1.55 12.22 10.07
C LYS A 195 0.82 13.56 10.21
N SER A 196 1.09 14.51 9.32
CA SER A 196 0.39 15.80 9.32
C SER A 196 -1.09 15.62 8.98
N LEU A 197 -1.43 14.72 8.06
CA LEU A 197 -2.81 14.37 7.70
C LEU A 197 -3.51 13.63 8.85
N GLU A 198 -2.84 12.66 9.46
CA GLU A 198 -3.38 11.89 10.59
C GLU A 198 -3.71 12.77 11.80
N LYS A 199 -2.98 13.89 12.01
CA LYS A 199 -3.32 14.88 13.04
C LYS A 199 -4.66 15.58 12.81
N LEU A 200 -5.14 15.59 11.56
CA LEU A 200 -6.45 16.16 11.20
C LEU A 200 -7.59 15.15 11.38
N ARG A 201 -7.29 13.89 11.69
CA ARG A 201 -8.28 12.82 11.79
C ARG A 201 -9.23 13.04 12.96
N PRO A 202 -10.56 13.21 12.72
CA PRO A 202 -11.53 13.29 13.80
C PRO A 202 -11.58 11.97 14.61
N PRO A 203 -11.94 12.01 15.92
CA PRO A 203 -11.88 10.83 16.79
C PRO A 203 -12.70 9.62 16.33
N SER A 204 -13.78 9.84 15.59
CA SER A 204 -14.66 8.78 15.10
C SER A 204 -14.26 8.22 13.73
N ILE A 205 -13.20 8.73 13.12
CA ILE A 205 -12.75 8.36 11.77
C ILE A 205 -11.65 7.31 11.89
N THR A 206 -11.80 6.23 11.12
CA THR A 206 -10.84 5.11 11.11
C THR A 206 -9.84 5.22 9.96
N GLU A 207 -10.22 5.87 8.85
CA GLU A 207 -9.36 6.02 7.67
C GLU A 207 -9.60 7.37 6.98
N LEU A 208 -8.53 7.92 6.41
CA LEU A 208 -8.49 9.22 5.76
C LEU A 208 -8.34 9.05 4.26
N LEU A 209 -9.29 9.57 3.48
CA LEU A 209 -9.29 9.50 2.02
C LEU A 209 -8.61 10.73 1.42
N LEU A 210 -7.74 10.52 0.43
CA LEU A 210 -7.04 11.56 -0.30
C LEU A 210 -7.85 12.00 -1.52
N SER A 211 -7.86 13.30 -1.78
CA SER A 211 -8.51 13.90 -2.96
C SER A 211 -7.83 15.21 -3.34
N ASN A 212 -7.57 15.41 -4.63
CA ASN A 212 -6.92 16.64 -5.12
C ASN A 212 -7.87 17.83 -5.18
N ASP A 213 -9.18 17.59 -5.30
CA ASP A 213 -10.22 18.61 -5.47
C ASP A 213 -11.32 18.54 -4.40
N GLY A 214 -11.26 17.56 -3.50
CA GLY A 214 -12.26 17.32 -2.47
C GLY A 214 -13.48 16.53 -2.95
N ASP A 215 -13.56 16.20 -4.24
CA ASP A 215 -14.67 15.46 -4.83
C ASP A 215 -14.22 14.10 -5.37
N ARG A 216 -13.20 14.07 -6.25
CA ARG A 216 -12.68 12.84 -6.84
C ARG A 216 -11.81 12.12 -5.84
N ILE A 217 -12.30 10.99 -5.33
CA ILE A 217 -11.61 10.21 -4.31
C ILE A 217 -10.56 9.32 -4.95
N LEU A 218 -9.31 9.46 -4.49
CA LEU A 218 -8.16 8.72 -5.02
C LEU A 218 -7.98 7.38 -4.27
N GLU A 219 -7.51 7.45 -3.04
CA GLU A 219 -7.22 6.32 -2.17
C GLU A 219 -7.20 6.78 -0.70
N GLY A 220 -7.05 5.87 0.25
CA GLY A 220 -6.80 6.22 1.66
C GLY A 220 -5.32 6.43 1.97
N CYS A 221 -5.01 6.85 3.19
CA CYS A 221 -3.61 7.03 3.62
C CYS A 221 -2.83 5.70 3.59
N LEU A 222 -3.50 4.56 3.80
CA LEU A 222 -2.89 3.23 3.81
C LEU A 222 -3.67 2.18 2.99
N THR A 223 -4.74 2.59 2.31
CA THR A 223 -5.72 1.70 1.66
C THR A 223 -6.05 2.13 0.25
N ASN A 224 -6.46 1.23 -0.62
CA ASN A 224 -7.18 1.61 -1.85
C ASN A 224 -8.69 1.72 -1.56
N PHE A 225 -9.38 2.59 -2.30
CA PHE A 225 -10.81 2.85 -2.13
C PHE A 225 -11.63 2.35 -3.33
N PHE A 226 -12.79 1.78 -3.02
CA PHE A 226 -13.74 1.25 -3.99
C PHE A 226 -15.16 1.65 -3.61
N VAL A 227 -16.00 1.82 -4.62
CA VAL A 227 -17.45 1.98 -4.45
C VAL A 227 -18.19 1.02 -5.35
N ILE A 228 -19.35 0.57 -4.91
CA ILE A 228 -20.33 -0.16 -5.72
C ILE A 228 -21.44 0.84 -6.04
N CYS A 229 -21.62 1.16 -7.31
CA CYS A 229 -22.64 2.11 -7.78
C CYS A 229 -23.72 1.37 -8.57
N LEU A 230 -24.93 1.92 -8.58
CA LEU A 230 -25.93 1.54 -9.58
C LEU A 230 -25.51 2.10 -10.94
N LYS A 231 -25.67 1.31 -11.99
CA LYS A 231 -25.54 1.79 -13.37
C LYS A 231 -26.73 2.69 -13.68
N ASP A 232 -26.47 3.85 -14.27
CA ASP A 232 -27.51 4.65 -14.90
C ASP A 232 -28.06 3.87 -16.10
N ASN A 233 -29.26 3.29 -15.93
CA ASN A 233 -30.00 2.64 -17.01
C ASN A 233 -30.63 3.71 -17.93
N ASN A 234 -29.84 4.62 -18.50
CA ASN A 234 -30.36 5.65 -19.40
C ASN A 234 -30.55 5.15 -20.85
N GLU A 235 -30.31 3.88 -21.16
CA GLU A 235 -30.48 3.35 -22.52
C GLU A 235 -31.57 2.30 -22.74
N ASP A 236 -32.33 1.85 -21.73
CA ASP A 236 -33.43 0.91 -21.98
C ASP A 236 -34.67 1.17 -21.11
N ASN A 237 -35.55 2.05 -21.62
CA ASN A 237 -36.94 2.22 -21.19
C ASN A 237 -37.80 1.01 -21.59
N ASN A 238 -37.55 -0.17 -21.00
CA ASN A 238 -38.48 -1.30 -21.04
C ASN A 238 -38.37 -2.15 -19.77
N PHE A 239 -38.65 -1.52 -18.62
CA PHE A 239 -38.79 -2.20 -17.33
C PHE A 239 -40.20 -2.75 -17.14
N ALA A 240 -40.54 -3.79 -17.90
CA ALA A 240 -41.61 -4.71 -17.54
C ALA A 240 -41.02 -6.13 -17.48
N GLU A 241 -41.20 -6.77 -16.33
CA GLU A 241 -41.01 -8.21 -16.11
C GLU A 241 -39.59 -8.77 -16.27
N LYS A 242 -38.87 -8.85 -15.15
CA LYS A 242 -38.02 -10.00 -14.79
C LYS A 242 -37.58 -9.91 -13.33
N LYS A 243 -38.54 -10.10 -12.41
CA LYS A 243 -38.25 -10.37 -11.00
C LYS A 243 -37.56 -11.75 -10.91
N GLY A 244 -36.29 -11.77 -10.50
CA GLY A 244 -35.63 -13.01 -10.03
C GLY A 244 -34.15 -13.16 -10.31
N LEU A 245 -33.59 -12.48 -11.34
CA LEU A 245 -32.19 -12.68 -11.77
C LEU A 245 -31.51 -11.38 -12.26
N GLN A 246 -31.93 -10.23 -11.72
CA GLN A 246 -31.57 -8.86 -12.17
C GLN A 246 -30.52 -8.15 -11.28
N THR A 247 -29.89 -8.83 -10.32
CA THR A 247 -29.19 -8.14 -9.21
C THR A 247 -27.73 -7.75 -9.44
N PHE A 248 -27.00 -8.41 -10.35
CA PHE A 248 -25.59 -8.05 -10.63
C PHE A 248 -25.39 -7.24 -11.92
N ARG A 249 -26.40 -7.17 -12.80
CA ARG A 249 -26.30 -6.43 -14.07
C ARG A 249 -26.45 -4.92 -13.91
N SER A 250 -27.09 -4.48 -12.83
CA SER A 250 -27.38 -3.09 -12.51
C SER A 250 -26.31 -2.41 -11.64
N VAL A 251 -25.24 -3.12 -11.27
CA VAL A 251 -24.16 -2.54 -10.45
C VAL A 251 -22.83 -2.51 -11.18
N GLU A 252 -22.01 -1.53 -10.85
CA GLU A 252 -20.62 -1.44 -11.27
C GLU A 252 -19.73 -1.09 -10.08
N ILE A 253 -18.49 -1.57 -10.10
CA ILE A 253 -17.46 -1.20 -9.14
C ILE A 253 -16.63 -0.06 -9.74
N GLN A 254 -16.40 0.99 -8.96
CA GLN A 254 -15.50 2.08 -9.35
C GLN A 254 -14.31 2.18 -8.37
N THR A 255 -13.14 2.50 -8.91
CA THR A 255 -11.92 2.80 -8.14
C THR A 255 -11.05 3.75 -8.95
N ALA A 256 -10.27 4.62 -8.31
CA ALA A 256 -9.40 5.54 -9.04
C ALA A 256 -8.40 4.79 -9.93
N PRO A 257 -8.12 5.28 -11.15
CA PRO A 257 -7.10 4.71 -12.02
C PRO A 257 -5.70 4.98 -11.46
N VAL A 258 -4.75 4.09 -11.74
CA VAL A 258 -3.33 4.29 -11.35
C VAL A 258 -2.75 5.57 -11.96
N ALA A 259 -3.23 5.95 -13.15
CA ALA A 259 -2.84 7.20 -13.83
C ALA A 259 -3.17 8.46 -13.03
N ASP A 260 -4.18 8.42 -12.13
CA ASP A 260 -4.56 9.57 -11.28
C ASP A 260 -3.66 9.70 -10.04
N GLY A 261 -2.63 8.87 -9.92
CA GLY A 261 -1.67 8.93 -8.81
C GLY A 261 -2.17 8.22 -7.55
N ILE A 262 -2.38 6.91 -7.65
CA ILE A 262 -2.67 6.03 -6.51
C ILE A 262 -1.68 4.87 -6.42
N LEU A 263 -1.61 4.20 -5.27
CA LEU A 263 -0.82 2.98 -5.15
C LEU A 263 -1.50 1.82 -5.90
N PRO A 264 -0.79 1.11 -6.79
CA PRO A 264 -1.26 -0.17 -7.29
C PRO A 264 -1.16 -1.24 -6.19
N GLY A 265 -2.12 -1.26 -5.26
CA GLY A 265 -2.15 -2.20 -4.15
C GLY A 265 -2.32 -3.64 -4.63
N VAL A 266 -1.69 -4.59 -3.93
CA VAL A 266 -1.78 -6.02 -4.26
C VAL A 266 -3.22 -6.51 -4.17
N ILE A 267 -3.94 -6.11 -3.11
CA ILE A 267 -5.36 -6.48 -2.94
C ILE A 267 -6.25 -5.84 -4.00
N ARG A 268 -5.97 -4.58 -4.39
CA ARG A 268 -6.64 -3.93 -5.53
C ARG A 268 -6.49 -4.76 -6.81
N GLN A 269 -5.27 -5.22 -7.13
CA GLN A 269 -5.02 -6.07 -8.30
C GLN A 269 -5.80 -7.40 -8.23
N VAL A 270 -5.88 -8.01 -7.05
CA VAL A 270 -6.66 -9.24 -6.83
C VAL A 270 -8.14 -8.98 -7.07
N ILE A 271 -8.71 -7.89 -6.54
CA ILE A 271 -10.11 -7.52 -6.78
C ILE A 271 -10.37 -7.30 -8.26
N THR A 272 -9.53 -6.54 -8.96
CA THR A 272 -9.69 -6.30 -10.41
C THR A 272 -9.73 -7.61 -11.19
N GLN A 273 -8.87 -8.57 -10.85
CA GLN A 273 -8.86 -9.88 -11.50
C GLN A 273 -10.11 -10.70 -11.17
N ILE A 274 -10.56 -10.71 -9.92
CA ILE A 274 -11.77 -11.43 -9.51
C ILE A 274 -13.01 -10.83 -10.20
N CYS A 275 -13.12 -9.50 -10.26
CA CYS A 275 -14.21 -8.83 -10.96
C CYS A 275 -14.24 -9.23 -12.45
N LEU A 276 -13.08 -9.23 -13.11
CA LEU A 276 -12.96 -9.67 -14.50
C LEU A 276 -13.37 -11.15 -14.67
N GLN A 277 -12.92 -12.04 -13.77
CA GLN A 277 -13.21 -13.48 -13.83
C GLN A 277 -14.69 -13.80 -13.60
N ILE A 278 -15.35 -13.10 -12.68
CA ILE A 278 -16.76 -13.31 -12.32
C ILE A 278 -17.70 -12.51 -13.24
N GLY A 279 -17.16 -11.59 -14.04
CA GLY A 279 -17.95 -10.74 -14.94
C GLY A 279 -18.65 -9.58 -14.23
N ILE A 280 -18.11 -9.12 -13.09
CA ILE A 280 -18.56 -7.89 -12.41
C ILE A 280 -17.89 -6.70 -13.11
N PRO A 281 -18.66 -5.74 -13.66
CA PRO A 281 -18.08 -4.55 -14.29
C PRO A 281 -17.27 -3.73 -13.28
N LEU A 282 -16.00 -3.48 -13.60
CA LEU A 282 -15.14 -2.58 -12.83
C LEU A 282 -14.64 -1.47 -13.75
N ARG A 283 -14.83 -0.23 -13.33
CA ARG A 283 -14.36 0.97 -14.02
C ARG A 283 -13.27 1.65 -13.21
N GLU A 284 -12.14 1.90 -13.85
CA GLU A 284 -11.06 2.69 -13.27
C GLU A 284 -11.36 4.19 -13.47
N VAL A 285 -12.24 4.72 -12.63
CA VAL A 285 -12.60 6.13 -12.52
C VAL A 285 -12.62 6.51 -11.03
N ALA A 286 -12.01 7.65 -10.69
CA ALA A 286 -12.04 8.16 -9.32
C ALA A 286 -13.50 8.42 -8.88
N PRO A 287 -14.02 7.73 -7.85
CA PRO A 287 -15.40 7.92 -7.39
C PRO A 287 -15.64 9.37 -6.95
N SER A 288 -16.75 9.97 -7.38
CA SER A 288 -17.11 11.33 -7.02
C SER A 288 -17.90 11.37 -5.71
N TRP A 289 -17.40 12.12 -4.73
CA TRP A 289 -18.04 12.31 -3.43
C TRP A 289 -19.39 13.01 -3.52
N SER A 290 -19.54 13.91 -4.48
CA SER A 290 -20.80 14.60 -4.78
C SER A 290 -21.88 13.66 -5.30
N GLN A 291 -21.50 12.49 -5.80
CA GLN A 291 -22.39 11.43 -6.30
C GLN A 291 -22.56 10.26 -5.31
N ARG A 292 -22.16 10.43 -4.04
CA ARG A 292 -22.13 9.33 -3.05
C ARG A 292 -23.48 8.71 -2.74
N GLU A 293 -24.57 9.41 -3.02
CA GLU A 293 -25.94 8.89 -2.91
C GLU A 293 -26.22 7.76 -3.90
N LEU A 294 -25.46 7.68 -5.00
CA LEU A 294 -25.53 6.58 -5.97
C LEU A 294 -24.75 5.34 -5.52
N TRP A 295 -23.90 5.47 -4.49
CA TRP A 295 -23.08 4.36 -3.98
C TRP A 295 -23.95 3.45 -3.14
N VAL A 296 -24.19 2.23 -3.61
CA VAL A 296 -24.84 1.17 -2.82
C VAL A 296 -23.97 0.82 -1.61
N GLU A 297 -22.67 0.68 -1.84
CA GLU A 297 -21.68 0.33 -0.82
C GLU A 297 -20.32 0.96 -1.16
N ALA A 298 -19.46 1.07 -0.16
CA ALA A 298 -18.06 1.44 -0.36
C ALA A 298 -17.17 0.53 0.48
N PHE A 299 -15.93 0.32 0.06
CA PHE A 299 -14.99 -0.46 0.85
C PHE A 299 -13.55 0.00 0.62
N ILE A 300 -12.75 -0.21 1.65
CA ILE A 300 -11.31 0.05 1.64
C ILE A 300 -10.56 -1.26 1.70
N THR A 301 -9.40 -1.29 1.03
CA THR A 301 -8.53 -2.47 1.04
C THR A 301 -7.12 -2.14 1.43
N THR A 302 -6.58 -2.92 2.34
CA THR A 302 -5.16 -2.99 2.66
C THR A 302 -4.83 -4.41 3.07
N LEU A 303 -3.55 -4.75 3.17
CA LEU A 303 -3.16 -6.09 3.62
C LEU A 303 -3.76 -6.42 5.01
N GLY A 304 -3.80 -5.40 5.87
CA GLY A 304 -4.32 -5.53 7.22
C GLY A 304 -5.85 -5.50 7.32
N CYS A 305 -6.58 -5.19 6.25
CA CYS A 305 -8.00 -4.89 6.34
C CYS A 305 -8.76 -5.13 5.01
N TYR A 306 -9.82 -5.92 5.07
CA TYR A 306 -11.00 -5.80 4.21
C TYR A 306 -12.13 -5.18 5.03
N SER A 307 -12.29 -3.85 5.03
CA SER A 307 -13.42 -3.23 5.73
C SER A 307 -14.48 -2.79 4.73
N MET A 308 -15.67 -3.38 4.86
CA MET A 308 -16.88 -2.95 4.15
C MET A 308 -17.54 -1.78 4.90
N LEU A 309 -17.88 -0.74 4.17
CA LEU A 309 -18.80 0.30 4.62
C LEU A 309 -20.20 0.03 4.05
N ILE A 310 -21.17 -0.09 4.96
CA ILE A 310 -22.59 0.04 4.61
C ILE A 310 -22.96 1.52 4.81
N GLN A 311 -23.49 2.15 3.75
CA GLN A 311 -23.89 3.56 3.53
C GLN A 311 -24.21 4.46 4.75
N SER A 312 -24.68 3.91 5.87
CA SER A 312 -25.24 4.63 7.03
C SER A 312 -24.33 5.63 7.79
N LYS A 313 -23.05 5.82 7.44
CA LYS A 313 -22.11 6.62 8.26
C LYS A 313 -21.18 7.59 7.51
N PHE A 314 -21.54 8.06 6.32
CA PHE A 314 -20.86 9.21 5.73
C PHE A 314 -21.31 10.51 6.40
N ARG A 315 -20.57 10.98 7.41
CA ARG A 315 -20.79 12.31 8.01
C ARG A 315 -20.00 13.36 7.23
N THR A 316 -20.71 14.20 6.50
CA THR A 316 -20.20 15.50 6.07
C THR A 316 -20.16 16.41 7.30
N HIS A 317 -18.97 16.71 7.82
CA HIS A 317 -18.82 17.97 8.56
C HIS A 317 -18.75 19.05 7.48
N GLY A 318 -19.93 19.57 7.14
CA GLY A 318 -20.09 20.57 6.10
C GLY A 318 -19.22 21.81 6.33
N ASN A 319 -18.68 22.32 5.22
CA ASN A 319 -18.44 23.73 4.96
C ASN A 319 -17.74 24.54 6.07
N GLN A 320 -16.43 24.31 6.27
CA GLN A 320 -15.51 25.36 6.76
C GLN A 320 -14.21 25.49 5.96
N TRP A 321 -14.16 24.97 4.73
CA TRP A 321 -13.03 25.20 3.83
C TRP A 321 -13.39 26.21 2.75
N ASN A 322 -13.87 27.38 3.17
CA ASN A 322 -13.88 28.56 2.31
C ASN A 322 -12.68 29.45 2.66
N GLN A 323 -11.80 29.60 1.67
CA GLN A 323 -10.90 30.75 1.48
C GLN A 323 -10.02 31.18 2.67
N LYS A 324 -8.89 30.49 2.88
CA LYS A 324 -7.67 31.16 3.34
C LYS A 324 -6.46 30.48 2.71
N HIS A 325 -6.17 30.82 1.46
CA HIS A 325 -4.81 31.02 0.93
C HIS A 325 -4.94 31.54 -0.51
N GLY A 326 -5.54 32.73 -0.63
CA GLY A 326 -5.34 33.59 -1.77
C GLY A 326 -4.32 34.67 -1.38
N ARG A 327 -3.22 34.72 -2.12
CA ARG A 327 -2.27 35.84 -2.25
C ARG A 327 -1.61 36.36 -0.95
N ARG A 328 -0.33 36.02 -0.78
CA ARG A 328 0.79 36.95 -0.86
C ARG A 328 2.08 36.15 -1.01
#